data_AF-A0AA94WRV3-F1
#
_entry.id   AF-A0AA94WRV3-F1
#
_cell.length_a   1.000
_cell.length_b   1.000
_cell.length_c   1.000
_cell.angle_alpha   90.00
_cell.angle_beta   90.00
_cell.angle_gamma   90.00
#
_symmetry.space_group_name_H-M   'P 1'
#
loop_
_entity.id
_entity.type
_entity.pdbx_description
1 polymer ?
#
loop_
_entity_poly.entity_id
_entity_poly.type
_entity_poly.pdbx_seq_one_letter_code
_entity_poly.pdbx_strand_id
1 'polypeptide(L)' 'MKKKKPIHSTLENNIKVLQNCFNQTTSLSIRKLQVGTEHTLYMALVYLDEMVNTDKIETQIIEPLLEIEGK' A
#
# COMPACT_ATOMS: atom_id res chain seq x y z
N MET A 1 -9.39 -17.18 23.56
CA MET A 1 -8.11 -16.57 23.08
C MET A 1 -8.10 -16.72 21.56
N LYS A 2 -7.81 -15.76 20.66
CA LYS A 2 -7.39 -14.35 20.68
C LYS A 2 -8.36 -13.57 19.77
N LYS A 3 -8.69 -12.31 20.09
CA LYS A 3 -9.56 -11.45 19.26
C LYS A 3 -8.94 -11.31 17.86
N LYS A 4 -9.71 -11.57 16.79
CA LYS A 4 -9.37 -11.12 15.43
C LYS A 4 -9.04 -9.63 15.56
N LYS A 5 -7.83 -9.18 15.22
CA LYS A 5 -7.62 -7.74 15.00
C LYS A 5 -8.39 -7.43 13.71
N PRO A 6 -9.53 -6.72 13.77
CA PRO A 6 -10.27 -6.42 12.56
C PRO A 6 -9.40 -5.51 11.69
N ILE A 7 -9.42 -5.73 10.38
CA ILE A 7 -9.04 -4.69 9.42
C ILE A 7 -9.90 -3.47 9.79
N HIS A 8 -9.24 -2.35 10.09
CA HIS A 8 -9.93 -1.11 10.44
C HIS A 8 -10.69 -0.58 9.23
N SER A 9 -11.76 0.17 9.46
CA SER A 9 -12.58 0.78 8.41
C SER A 9 -11.84 1.86 7.61
N THR A 10 -10.72 2.39 8.11
CA THR A 10 -9.95 3.43 7.43
C THR A 10 -8.55 2.95 7.05
N LEU A 11 -8.10 3.36 5.87
CA LEU A 11 -6.79 3.03 5.33
C LEU A 11 -5.67 3.53 6.26
N GLU A 12 -5.80 4.73 6.79
CA GLU A 12 -4.83 5.35 7.71
C GLU A 12 -4.63 4.53 8.98
N ASN A 13 -5.70 3.99 9.57
CA ASN A 13 -5.60 3.18 10.77
C ASN A 13 -4.91 1.84 10.47
N ASN A 14 -5.21 1.23 9.32
CA ASN A 14 -4.51 0.03 8.87
C ASN A 14 -3.02 0.29 8.64
N ILE A 15 -2.66 1.39 7.99
CA ILE A 15 -1.25 1.80 7.80
C ILE A 15 -0.55 1.97 9.14
N LYS A 16 -1.14 2.69 10.10
CA LYS A 16 -0.55 2.86 11.45
C LYS A 16 -0.35 1.54 12.18
N VAL A 17 -1.30 0.60 12.06
CA VAL A 17 -1.16 -0.73 12.64
C VAL A 17 0.00 -1.49 12.00
N LEU A 18 0.14 -1.43 10.68
CA LEU A 18 1.27 -2.06 9.97
C LEU A 18 2.61 -1.44 10.41
N GLN A 19 2.72 -0.11 10.43
CA GLN A 19 3.92 0.57 10.92
C GLN A 19 4.30 0.13 12.35
N ASN A 20 3.33 0.06 13.25
CA ASN A 20 3.58 -0.39 14.62
C ASN A 20 3.95 -1.89 14.71
N CYS A 21 3.39 -2.73 13.84
CA CYS A 21 3.73 -4.16 13.77
C CYS A 21 5.16 -4.42 13.29
N PHE A 22 5.71 -3.54 12.45
CA PHE A 22 7.08 -3.61 11.96
C PHE A 22 8.02 -2.64 12.70
N ASN A 23 7.69 -2.26 13.94
CA ASN A 23 8.50 -1.39 14.80
C ASN A 23 8.94 -0.07 14.13
N GLN A 24 8.11 0.49 13.25
CA GLN A 24 8.37 1.73 12.52
C GLN A 24 9.71 1.69 11.75
N THR A 25 10.12 0.51 11.29
CA THR A 25 11.33 0.36 10.48
C THR A 25 11.27 1.20 9.20
N THR A 26 12.42 1.74 8.80
CA THR A 26 12.58 2.47 7.54
C THR A 26 12.49 1.55 6.33
N SER A 27 12.72 0.24 6.49
CA SER A 27 12.60 -0.73 5.39
C SER A 27 11.14 -0.98 4.97
N LEU A 28 10.15 -0.54 5.76
CA LEU A 28 8.72 -0.67 5.41
C LEU A 28 8.28 0.51 4.57
N SER A 29 8.24 0.32 3.26
CA SER A 29 7.72 1.27 2.30
C SER A 29 6.20 1.30 2.31
N ILE A 30 5.63 2.50 2.35
CA ILE A 30 4.19 2.77 2.24
C ILE A 30 4.00 3.82 1.15
N ARG A 31 3.56 3.39 -0.03
CA ARG A 31 3.28 4.29 -1.16
C ARG A 31 1.78 4.46 -1.30
N LYS A 32 1.29 5.67 -1.05
CA LYS A 32 -0.11 6.03 -1.28
C LYS A 32 -0.31 6.29 -2.76
N LEU A 33 -1.36 5.69 -3.32
CA LEU A 33 -1.73 5.84 -4.72
C LEU A 33 -3.18 6.31 -4.78
N GLN A 34 -3.43 7.18 -5.74
CA GLN A 34 -4.75 7.55 -6.20
C GLN A 34 -4.89 6.91 -7.58
N VAL A 35 -5.95 6.13 -7.79
CA VAL A 35 -6.16 5.41 -9.06
C VAL A 35 -7.62 5.51 -9.49
N GLY A 36 -7.88 5.45 -10.79
CA GLY A 36 -9.22 5.38 -11.40
C GLY A 36 -9.70 6.70 -12.02
N THR A 37 -10.24 6.60 -13.24
CA THR A 37 -10.69 7.74 -14.06
C THR A 37 -12.07 8.26 -13.68
N GLU A 38 -13.05 7.36 -13.53
CA GLU A 38 -14.44 7.73 -13.22
C GLU A 38 -14.70 7.79 -11.71
N HIS A 39 -14.03 6.92 -10.95
CA HIS A 39 -14.11 6.85 -9.50
C HIS A 39 -12.71 6.77 -8.92
N THR A 40 -12.29 7.87 -8.29
CA THR A 40 -11.04 7.95 -7.56
C THR A 40 -11.05 6.98 -6.38
N LEU A 41 -10.11 6.02 -6.40
CA LEU A 41 -9.82 5.12 -5.30
C LEU A 41 -8.50 5.52 -4.64
N TYR A 42 -8.52 5.68 -3.31
CA TYR A 42 -7.32 5.87 -2.50
C TYR A 42 -6.84 4.53 -1.95
N MET A 43 -5.61 4.16 -2.27
CA MET A 43 -5.00 2.91 -1.85
C MET A 43 -3.59 3.15 -1.31
N ALA A 44 -3.05 2.16 -0.60
CA ALA A 44 -1.66 2.16 -0.18
C ALA A 44 -1.02 0.82 -0.52
N LEU A 45 0.07 0.87 -1.26
CA LEU A 45 0.94 -0.27 -1.51
C LEU A 45 1.99 -0.32 -0.38
N VAL A 46 2.06 -1.46 0.32
CA VAL A 46 2.93 -1.65 1.47
C VAL A 46 3.84 -2.85 1.23
N TYR A 47 5.16 -2.66 1.34
CA TYR A 47 6.16 -3.71 1.13
C TYR A 47 7.44 -3.42 1.92
N LEU A 48 8.29 -4.44 2.09
CA LEU A 48 9.63 -4.29 2.66
C LEU A 48 10.64 -4.19 1.53
N ASP A 49 11.34 -3.06 1.40
CA ASP A 49 12.22 -2.75 0.26
C ASP A 49 13.27 -3.85 0.03
N GLU A 50 13.88 -4.33 1.11
CA GLU A 50 14.94 -5.34 1.08
C GLU A 50 14.44 -6.75 0.74
N MET A 51 13.12 -6.97 0.72
CA MET A 51 12.52 -8.30 0.52
C MET A 51 11.79 -8.44 -0.82
N VAL A 52 11.76 -7.37 -1.63
CA VAL A 52 11.03 -7.34 -2.89
C VAL A 52 11.90 -6.81 -4.02
N ASN A 53 11.52 -7.10 -5.26
CA ASN A 53 12.10 -6.44 -6.41
C ASN A 53 11.30 -5.16 -6.70
N THR A 54 11.84 -4.01 -6.27
CA THR A 54 11.19 -2.71 -6.41
C THR A 54 10.99 -2.31 -7.87
N ASP A 55 11.89 -2.69 -8.78
CA ASP A 55 11.77 -2.40 -10.21
C ASP A 55 10.55 -3.11 -10.82
N LYS A 56 10.29 -4.35 -10.39
CA LYS A 56 9.08 -5.08 -10.78
C LYS A 56 7.82 -4.48 -10.17
N ILE A 57 7.89 -3.96 -8.95
CA ILE A 57 6.76 -3.26 -8.34
C ILE A 57 6.43 -2.00 -9.15
N GLU A 58 7.43 -1.21 -9.55
CA GLU A 58 7.20 -0.02 -10.36
C GLU A 58 6.57 -0.39 -11.70
N THR A 59 7.24 -1.25 -12.47
CA THR A 59 6.88 -1.54 -13.87
C THR A 59 5.66 -2.43 -14.05
N GLN A 60 5.33 -3.27 -13.06
CA GLN A 60 4.25 -4.27 -13.21
C GLN A 60 3.03 -4.01 -12.32
N ILE A 61 3.15 -3.12 -11.34
CA ILE A 61 2.04 -2.78 -10.44
C ILE A 61 1.72 -1.30 -10.55
N ILE A 62 2.71 -0.42 -10.34
CA ILE A 62 2.45 1.01 -10.20
C ILE A 62 2.17 1.66 -11.56
N GLU A 63 3.03 1.45 -12.56
CA GLU A 63 2.84 1.98 -13.91
C GLU A 63 1.48 1.57 -14.50
N PRO A 64 1.08 0.27 -14.51
CA PRO A 64 -0.23 -0.12 -15.02
C PRO A 64 -1.42 0.50 -14.27
N LEU A 65 -1.30 0.68 -12.95
CA LEU A 65 -2.36 1.28 -12.15
C LEU A 65 -2.53 2.78 -12.41
N LEU A 66 -1.44 3.48 -12.74
CA LEU A 66 -1.46 4.91 -13.09
C LEU A 66 -1.84 5.13 -14.56
N GLU A 67 -1.44 4.25 -15.49
CA GLU A 67 -1.82 4.35 -16.90
C GLU A 67 -3.33 4.19 -17.12
N ILE A 68 -4.02 3.46 -16.23
CA ILE A 68 -5.49 3.40 -16.23
C ILE A 68 -6.10 4.79 -16.04
N GLU A 69 -5.41 5.77 -15.42
CA GLU A 69 -5.90 7.14 -15.26
C GLU A 69 -5.85 8.00 -16.55
N GLY A 70 -5.18 7.50 -17.61
CA GLY A 70 -4.82 8.30 -18.79
C GLY A 70 -5.46 7.89 -20.13
N LYS A 71 -6.46 7.00 -20.15
CA LYS A 71 -7.19 6.60 -21.37
C LYS A 71 -8.70 6.69 -21.23
#